data_AF-A0A938M5J7-F1
#
_entry.id   AF-A0A938M5J7-F1
#
_cell.length_a   1.000
_cell.length_b   1.000
_cell.length_c   1.000
_cell.angle_alpha   90.00
_cell.angle_beta   90.00
_cell.angle_gamma   90.00
#
_symmetry.space_group_name_H-M   'P 1'
#
loop_
_entity.id
_entity.type
_entity.pdbx_description
1 polymer ?
#
loop_
_entity_poly.entity_id
_entity_poly.type
_entity_poly.pdbx_seq_one_letter_code
_entity_poly.pdbx_strand_id
1 'polypeptide(L)'
;MKLGFVSAILPDLSLEEVVKFAASEGFSCVELMCWPKGKAERRYAGVTHVDLAGFGKAEAAKVKALLARARVSASGLGYYPNPLAPNAAEAKVYVDHLKKVIVAAELLGVGLVNTFIGRDWTKSVDDNWPAFRRVWKPLVKFAEDHSVR
;
A
#
# COMPACT_ATOMS: atom_id res chain seq x y z
N MET A 1 -15.39 6.37 16.22
CA MET A 1 -15.05 5.51 15.06
C MET A 1 -14.71 6.41 13.88
N LYS A 2 -13.65 6.13 13.11
CA LYS A 2 -13.32 6.90 11.89
C LYS A 2 -13.95 6.20 10.68
N LEU A 3 -14.65 6.95 9.83
CA LEU A 3 -15.15 6.44 8.55
C LEU A 3 -14.18 6.86 7.43
N GLY A 4 -13.90 5.95 6.51
CA GLY A 4 -12.99 6.19 5.39
C GLY A 4 -13.22 5.22 4.25
N PHE A 5 -12.39 5.34 3.21
CA PHE A 5 -12.44 4.51 2.02
C PHE A 5 -11.04 4.19 1.49
N VAL A 6 -10.96 3.22 0.58
CA VAL A 6 -9.73 2.85 -0.12
C VAL A 6 -9.63 3.71 -1.37
N SER A 7 -8.53 4.47 -1.52
CA SER A 7 -8.41 5.47 -2.59
C SER A 7 -8.48 4.89 -4.00
N ALA A 8 -8.28 3.56 -4.13
CA ALA A 8 -8.41 2.81 -5.38
C ALA A 8 -9.70 3.09 -6.16
N ILE A 9 -10.81 3.42 -5.47
CA ILE A 9 -12.10 3.70 -6.12
C ILE A 9 -12.13 5.03 -6.89
N LEU A 10 -11.11 5.89 -6.72
CA LEU A 10 -10.94 7.18 -7.37
C LEU A 10 -9.65 7.18 -8.23
N PRO A 11 -9.54 6.30 -9.25
CA PRO A 11 -8.30 6.08 -9.98
C PRO A 11 -7.84 7.27 -10.82
N ASP A 12 -8.79 8.11 -11.24
CA ASP A 12 -8.54 9.27 -12.10
C ASP A 12 -8.21 10.54 -11.31
N LEU A 13 -8.36 10.51 -9.99
CA LEU A 13 -8.05 11.64 -9.11
C LEU A 13 -6.60 11.61 -8.66
N SER A 14 -5.99 12.78 -8.60
CA SER A 14 -4.73 13.00 -7.88
C SER A 14 -4.90 12.79 -6.37
N LEU A 15 -3.79 12.66 -5.64
CA LEU A 15 -3.81 12.57 -4.18
C LEU A 15 -4.53 13.77 -3.54
N GLU A 16 -4.31 14.97 -4.06
CA GLU A 16 -4.94 16.20 -3.57
C GLU A 16 -6.46 16.15 -3.76
N GLU A 17 -6.91 15.72 -4.93
CA GLU A 17 -8.35 15.58 -5.23
C GLU A 17 -9.01 14.47 -4.39
N VAL A 18 -8.33 13.35 -4.15
CA VAL A 18 -8.82 12.30 -3.23
C VAL A 18 -8.98 12.83 -1.81
N VAL A 19 -8.00 13.56 -1.30
CA VAL A 19 -8.05 14.14 0.05
C VAL A 19 -9.13 15.23 0.14
N LYS A 20 -9.30 16.03 -0.90
CA LYS A 20 -10.38 17.03 -1.01
C LYS A 20 -11.75 16.36 -1.02
N PHE A 21 -11.93 15.29 -1.80
CA PHE A 21 -13.16 14.49 -1.83
C PHE A 21 -13.47 13.90 -0.46
N ALA A 22 -12.46 13.32 0.21
CA ALA A 22 -12.63 12.79 1.56
C ALA A 22 -13.17 13.87 2.52
N ALA A 23 -12.61 15.07 2.47
CA ALA A 23 -13.05 16.19 3.30
C ALA A 23 -14.47 16.68 2.93
N SER A 24 -14.81 16.78 1.64
CA SER A 24 -16.13 17.27 1.20
C SER A 24 -17.26 16.31 1.54
N GLU A 25 -17.01 15.00 1.44
CA GLU A 25 -18.00 13.96 1.72
C GLU A 25 -18.03 13.53 3.20
N GLY A 26 -17.23 14.18 4.06
CA GLY A 26 -17.23 13.92 5.51
C GLY A 26 -16.46 12.66 5.96
N PHE A 27 -15.61 12.10 5.11
CA PHE A 27 -14.70 11.01 5.49
C PHE A 27 -13.55 11.54 6.35
N SER A 28 -13.24 10.81 7.43
CA SER A 28 -12.18 11.18 8.37
C SER A 28 -10.81 10.57 8.02
N CYS A 29 -10.80 9.55 7.14
CA CYS A 29 -9.56 8.91 6.72
C CYS A 29 -9.63 8.26 5.33
N VAL A 30 -8.47 7.99 4.75
CA VAL A 30 -8.32 7.31 3.46
C VAL A 30 -7.18 6.28 3.56
N GLU A 31 -7.38 5.09 3.01
CA GLU A 31 -6.28 4.17 2.74
C GLU A 31 -5.66 4.52 1.38
N LEU A 32 -4.39 4.89 1.37
CA LEU A 32 -3.74 5.48 0.20
C LEU A 32 -3.03 4.40 -0.64
N MET A 33 -3.41 4.30 -1.92
CA MET A 33 -2.84 3.32 -2.84
C MET A 33 -1.43 3.71 -3.29
N CYS A 34 -0.52 2.73 -3.22
CA CYS A 34 0.90 2.88 -3.48
C CYS A 34 1.39 1.92 -4.57
N TRP A 35 0.60 1.66 -5.63
CA TRP A 35 1.09 0.84 -6.74
C TRP A 35 2.31 1.50 -7.43
N PRO A 36 3.19 0.72 -8.08
CA PRO A 36 4.14 1.30 -9.01
C PRO A 36 3.40 1.99 -10.16
N LYS A 37 3.87 3.17 -10.59
CA LYS A 37 3.35 3.81 -11.80
C LYS A 37 3.56 2.90 -13.01
N GLY A 38 2.50 2.66 -13.77
CA GLY A 38 2.51 1.78 -14.93
C GLY A 38 1.10 1.62 -15.49
N LYS A 39 0.94 0.79 -16.53
CA LYS A 39 -0.39 0.47 -17.05
C LYS A 39 -1.15 -0.41 -16.06
N ALA A 40 -2.37 -0.02 -15.72
CA ALA A 40 -3.29 -0.85 -14.96
C ALA A 40 -3.62 -2.13 -15.75
N GLU A 41 -3.20 -3.28 -15.25
CA GLU A 41 -3.48 -4.58 -15.91
C GLU A 41 -4.88 -5.12 -15.55
N ARG A 42 -5.51 -4.59 -14.51
CA ARG A 42 -6.86 -4.97 -14.03
C ARG A 42 -7.50 -3.84 -13.24
N ARG A 43 -8.84 -3.85 -13.12
CA ARG A 43 -9.62 -2.84 -12.38
C ARG A 43 -9.04 -2.64 -10.96
N TYR A 44 -8.72 -1.40 -10.60
CA TYR A 44 -8.09 -0.96 -9.34
C TYR A 44 -6.62 -1.34 -9.10
N ALA A 45 -6.02 -2.23 -9.91
CA ALA A 45 -4.58 -2.44 -9.87
C ALA A 45 -3.86 -1.37 -10.70
N GLY A 46 -2.74 -0.87 -10.19
CA GLY A 46 -1.99 0.21 -10.84
C GLY A 46 -2.39 1.62 -10.38
N VAL A 47 -3.39 1.76 -9.50
CA VAL A 47 -3.77 3.05 -8.94
C VAL A 47 -2.69 3.54 -7.98
N THR A 48 -2.14 4.71 -8.28
CA THR A 48 -1.02 5.29 -7.52
C THR A 48 -1.38 6.69 -7.05
N HIS A 49 -1.75 6.81 -5.78
CA HIS A 49 -1.95 8.12 -5.14
C HIS A 49 -0.71 8.57 -4.38
N VAL A 50 0.06 7.63 -3.85
CA VAL A 50 1.38 7.90 -3.26
C VAL A 50 2.43 7.17 -4.08
N ASP A 51 3.18 7.91 -4.89
CA ASP A 51 4.28 7.38 -5.70
C ASP A 51 5.51 7.18 -4.82
N LEU A 52 6.03 5.95 -4.81
CA LEU A 52 7.18 5.57 -3.99
C LEU A 52 8.53 5.69 -4.71
N ALA A 53 8.55 6.09 -5.99
CA ALA A 53 9.78 6.38 -6.70
C ALA A 53 10.47 7.62 -6.10
N GLY A 54 11.60 7.41 -5.43
CA GLY A 54 12.34 8.50 -4.78
C GLY A 54 11.63 9.09 -3.55
N PHE A 55 10.71 8.34 -2.93
CA PHE A 55 9.93 8.84 -1.80
C PHE A 55 10.77 8.89 -0.51
N GLY A 56 11.10 10.11 -0.08
CA GLY A 56 11.86 10.38 1.12
C GLY A 56 11.12 11.26 2.12
N LYS A 57 11.88 11.84 3.05
CA LYS A 57 11.35 12.70 4.12
C LYS A 57 10.61 13.93 3.59
N ALA A 58 11.06 14.50 2.47
CA ALA A 58 10.46 15.68 1.86
C ALA A 58 9.09 15.37 1.26
N GLU A 59 8.98 14.26 0.53
CA GLU A 59 7.72 13.78 -0.07
C GLU A 59 6.72 13.40 1.02
N ALA A 60 7.18 12.68 2.04
CA ALA A 60 6.38 12.35 3.21
C ALA A 60 5.86 13.61 3.93
N ALA A 61 6.67 14.67 4.06
CA ALA A 61 6.24 15.93 4.65
C ALA A 61 5.14 16.62 3.83
N LYS A 62 5.23 16.60 2.49
CA LYS A 62 4.19 17.14 1.60
C LYS A 62 2.86 16.40 1.79
N VAL A 63 2.88 15.07 1.80
CA VAL A 63 1.68 14.24 2.02
C VAL A 63 1.07 14.51 3.39
N LYS A 64 1.88 14.55 4.45
CA LYS A 64 1.42 14.88 5.81
C LYS A 64 0.78 16.27 5.89
N ALA A 65 1.38 17.26 5.25
CA ALA A 65 0.84 18.62 5.21
C ALA A 65 -0.50 18.70 4.48
N LEU A 66 -0.65 17.98 3.35
CA LEU A 66 -1.91 17.90 2.61
C LEU A 66 -3.03 17.28 3.47
N LEU A 67 -2.76 16.12 4.06
CA LEU A 67 -3.69 15.42 4.96
C LEU A 67 -4.11 16.31 6.14
N ALA A 68 -3.14 16.96 6.80
CA ALA A 68 -3.39 17.85 7.93
C ALA A 68 -4.27 19.06 7.57
N ARG A 69 -4.01 19.72 6.42
CA ARG A 69 -4.82 20.86 5.96
C ARG A 69 -6.28 20.47 5.73
N ALA A 70 -6.51 19.27 5.21
CA ALA A 70 -7.86 18.75 4.96
C ALA A 70 -8.51 18.13 6.20
N ARG A 71 -7.79 18.01 7.33
CA ARG A 71 -8.23 17.27 8.53
C ARG A 71 -8.62 15.81 8.23
N VAL A 72 -7.97 15.22 7.21
CA VAL A 72 -8.13 13.81 6.82
C VAL A 72 -6.88 13.07 7.23
N SER A 73 -7.03 11.87 7.82
CA SER A 73 -5.88 11.02 8.17
C SER A 73 -5.66 9.92 7.14
N ALA A 74 -4.41 9.46 6.96
CA ALA A 74 -4.18 8.19 6.27
C ALA A 74 -4.50 7.05 7.26
N SER A 75 -5.39 6.13 6.87
CA SER A 75 -5.70 4.95 7.69
C SER A 75 -4.70 3.81 7.51
N GLY A 76 -3.97 3.81 6.39
CA GLY A 76 -2.99 2.80 6.00
C GLY A 76 -2.46 3.11 4.61
N LEU A 77 -1.36 2.47 4.22
CA LEU A 77 -0.93 2.40 2.83
C LEU A 77 -1.32 1.05 2.24
N GLY A 78 -1.90 1.07 1.04
CA GLY A 78 -2.39 -0.14 0.38
C GLY A 78 -1.57 -0.49 -0.86
N TYR A 79 -1.22 -1.76 -0.96
CA TYR A 79 -0.64 -2.36 -2.16
C TYR A 79 -1.02 -3.85 -2.20
N TYR A 80 -1.79 -4.26 -3.21
CA TYR A 80 -2.47 -5.56 -3.23
C TYR A 80 -2.02 -6.48 -4.38
N PRO A 81 -0.71 -6.85 -4.45
CA PRO A 81 -0.20 -7.79 -5.44
C PRO A 81 -0.43 -9.25 -5.01
N ASN A 82 0.21 -10.19 -5.69
CA ASN A 82 0.33 -11.57 -5.23
C ASN A 82 1.78 -11.92 -4.86
N PRO A 83 2.24 -11.69 -3.60
CA PRO A 83 3.64 -11.95 -3.20
C PRO A 83 4.11 -13.40 -3.36
N LEU A 84 3.18 -14.34 -3.59
CA LEU A 84 3.44 -15.76 -3.82
C LEU A 84 3.11 -16.18 -5.27
N ALA A 85 3.15 -15.25 -6.22
CA ALA A 85 2.91 -15.55 -7.63
C ALA A 85 3.79 -16.74 -8.11
N PRO A 86 3.28 -17.64 -8.97
CA PRO A 86 4.05 -18.78 -9.47
C PRO A 86 5.32 -18.35 -10.22
N ASN A 87 5.27 -17.18 -10.88
CA ASN A 87 6.44 -16.56 -11.48
C ASN A 87 7.31 -15.91 -10.39
N ALA A 88 8.48 -16.47 -10.15
CA ALA A 88 9.41 -15.99 -9.12
C ALA A 88 9.91 -14.55 -9.36
N ALA A 89 10.07 -14.13 -10.62
CA ALA A 89 10.50 -12.77 -10.94
C ALA A 89 9.40 -11.74 -10.61
N GLU A 90 8.16 -12.08 -10.95
CA GLU A 90 6.98 -11.28 -10.61
C GLU A 90 6.79 -11.18 -9.08
N ALA A 91 6.82 -12.31 -8.38
CA ALA A 91 6.74 -12.36 -6.92
C ALA A 91 7.83 -11.51 -6.25
N LYS A 92 9.07 -11.55 -6.78
CA LYS A 92 10.16 -10.72 -6.27
C LYS A 92 9.88 -9.22 -6.41
N VAL A 93 9.39 -8.77 -7.56
CA VAL A 93 9.00 -7.36 -7.78
C VAL A 93 7.97 -6.92 -6.74
N TYR A 94 6.99 -7.76 -6.46
CA TYR A 94 5.93 -7.47 -5.49
C TYR A 94 6.45 -7.39 -4.05
N VAL A 95 7.26 -8.36 -3.64
CA VAL A 95 7.88 -8.37 -2.30
C VAL A 95 8.79 -7.15 -2.12
N ASP A 96 9.60 -6.81 -3.12
CA ASP A 96 10.50 -5.66 -3.05
C ASP A 96 9.73 -4.34 -3.00
N HIS A 97 8.63 -4.20 -3.75
CA HIS A 97 7.80 -3.01 -3.69
C HIS A 97 7.03 -2.92 -2.37
N LEU A 98 6.54 -4.03 -1.82
CA LEU A 98 5.89 -4.05 -0.52
C LEU A 98 6.81 -3.55 0.61
N LYS A 99 8.12 -3.88 0.57
CA LYS A 99 9.10 -3.31 1.48
C LYS A 99 9.21 -1.78 1.36
N LYS A 100 9.10 -1.22 0.14
CA LYS A 100 9.07 0.24 -0.04
C LYS A 100 7.81 0.85 0.58
N VAL A 101 6.67 0.19 0.47
CA VAL A 101 5.41 0.63 1.10
C VAL A 101 5.55 0.65 2.62
N ILE A 102 6.21 -0.35 3.21
CA ILE A 102 6.53 -0.40 4.65
C ILE A 102 7.37 0.81 5.06
N VAL A 103 8.48 1.08 4.36
CA VAL A 103 9.33 2.25 4.66
C VAL A 103 8.57 3.57 4.49
N ALA A 104 7.71 3.67 3.48
CA ALA A 104 6.88 4.86 3.29
C ALA A 104 5.86 5.06 4.42
N ALA A 105 5.28 3.98 4.95
CA ALA A 105 4.35 4.03 6.08
C ALA A 105 5.03 4.51 7.36
N GLU A 106 6.29 4.11 7.58
CA GLU A 106 7.14 4.65 8.66
C GLU A 106 7.38 6.17 8.48
N LEU A 107 7.84 6.60 7.29
CA LEU A 107 8.12 8.02 7.01
C LEU A 107 6.88 8.93 7.17
N LEU A 108 5.70 8.40 6.85
CA LEU A 108 4.42 9.08 7.03
C LEU A 108 3.90 9.01 8.48
N GLY A 109 4.46 8.14 9.32
CA GLY A 109 3.98 7.92 10.69
C GLY A 109 2.61 7.26 10.77
N VAL A 110 2.23 6.48 9.74
CA VAL A 110 0.93 5.78 9.67
C VAL A 110 0.99 4.43 10.41
N GLY A 111 2.13 3.74 10.33
CA GLY A 111 2.38 2.48 11.05
C GLY A 111 1.48 1.30 10.65
N LEU A 112 0.84 1.36 9.47
CA LEU A 112 -0.04 0.30 8.96
C LEU A 112 0.06 0.18 7.44
N VAL A 113 0.28 -1.05 6.96
CA VAL A 113 0.25 -1.43 5.54
C VAL A 113 -0.75 -2.55 5.30
N ASN A 114 -1.62 -2.39 4.31
CA ASN A 114 -2.58 -3.40 3.91
C ASN A 114 -2.18 -4.03 2.57
N THR A 115 -2.26 -5.36 2.50
CA THR A 115 -1.87 -6.13 1.31
C THR A 115 -2.53 -7.52 1.31
N PHE A 116 -2.32 -8.31 0.25
CA PHE A 116 -2.74 -9.71 0.19
C PHE A 116 -1.60 -10.65 0.53
N ILE A 117 -1.91 -11.73 1.26
CA ILE A 117 -0.99 -12.85 1.48
C ILE A 117 -0.50 -13.45 0.15
N GLY A 118 -1.41 -13.53 -0.83
CA GLY A 118 -1.14 -14.16 -2.12
C GLY A 118 -1.19 -15.68 -2.05
N ARG A 119 -1.04 -16.33 -3.22
CA ARG A 119 -0.81 -17.77 -3.37
C ARG A 119 -0.29 -18.10 -4.77
N ASP A 120 0.45 -19.20 -4.87
CA ASP A 120 0.65 -19.91 -6.12
C ASP A 120 -0.65 -20.65 -6.43
N TRP A 121 -1.40 -20.14 -7.40
CA TRP A 121 -2.70 -20.69 -7.77
C TRP A 121 -2.63 -22.03 -8.50
N THR A 122 -1.43 -22.48 -8.89
CA THR A 122 -1.22 -23.79 -9.51
C THR A 122 -1.06 -24.91 -8.48
N LYS A 123 -1.07 -24.57 -7.18
CA LYS A 123 -0.83 -25.47 -6.06
C LYS A 123 -2.00 -25.52 -5.08
N SER A 124 -2.03 -26.57 -4.27
CA SER A 124 -2.94 -26.68 -3.13
C SER A 124 -2.61 -25.64 -2.05
N VAL A 125 -3.50 -25.49 -1.07
CA VAL A 125 -3.26 -24.61 0.09
C VAL A 125 -2.07 -25.11 0.91
N ASP A 126 -1.96 -26.43 1.11
CA ASP A 126 -0.87 -27.04 1.90
C ASP A 126 0.49 -26.85 1.21
N ASP A 127 0.53 -27.02 -0.11
CA ASP A 127 1.75 -26.82 -0.90
C ASP A 127 2.22 -25.36 -0.96
N ASN A 128 1.32 -24.41 -0.66
CA ASN A 128 1.67 -22.99 -0.54
C ASN A 128 2.36 -22.66 0.78
N TRP A 129 2.16 -23.47 1.82
CA TRP A 129 2.62 -23.15 3.18
C TRP A 129 4.15 -22.99 3.31
N PRO A 130 5.00 -23.82 2.68
CA PRO A 130 6.44 -23.61 2.69
C PRO A 130 6.84 -22.27 2.06
N ALA A 131 6.23 -21.89 0.94
CA ALA A 131 6.49 -20.61 0.26
C ALA A 131 6.01 -19.42 1.10
N PHE A 132 4.82 -19.53 1.69
CA PHE A 132 4.29 -18.55 2.63
C PHE A 132 5.27 -18.27 3.76
N ARG A 133 5.71 -19.31 4.49
CA ARG A 133 6.65 -19.14 5.61
C ARG A 133 7.97 -18.52 5.18
N ARG A 134 8.48 -18.87 3.99
CA ARG A 134 9.74 -18.32 3.46
C ARG A 134 9.63 -16.83 3.11
N VAL A 135 8.50 -16.39 2.56
CA VAL A 135 8.29 -15.01 2.11
C VAL A 135 7.79 -14.11 3.23
N TRP A 136 6.81 -14.55 4.00
CA TRP A 136 6.11 -13.72 4.98
C TRP A 136 6.86 -13.53 6.29
N LYS A 137 7.59 -14.53 6.79
CA LYS A 137 8.39 -14.36 8.02
C LYS A 137 9.38 -13.18 7.94
N PRO A 138 10.24 -13.07 6.90
CA PRO A 138 11.14 -11.92 6.80
C PRO A 138 10.40 -10.61 6.50
N LEU A 139 9.25 -10.64 5.81
CA LEU A 139 8.44 -9.44 5.57
C LEU A 139 7.81 -8.89 6.85
N VAL A 140 7.23 -9.75 7.69
CA VAL A 140 6.67 -9.35 8.99
C VAL A 140 7.77 -8.81 9.89
N LYS A 141 8.92 -9.50 9.97
CA LYS A 141 10.07 -8.98 10.71
C LYS A 141 10.52 -7.61 10.19
N PHE A 142 10.57 -7.43 8.87
CA PHE A 142 10.91 -6.13 8.27
C PHE A 142 9.89 -5.05 8.63
N ALA A 143 8.59 -5.36 8.64
CA ALA A 143 7.56 -4.42 9.10
C ALA A 143 7.76 -4.05 10.58
N GLU A 144 8.00 -5.03 11.45
CA GLU A 144 8.29 -4.82 12.88
C GLU A 144 9.52 -3.94 13.10
N ASP A 145 10.62 -4.20 12.39
CA ASP A 145 11.86 -3.41 12.46
C ASP A 145 11.64 -1.94 12.04
N HIS A 146 10.59 -1.67 11.25
CA HIS A 146 10.15 -0.34 10.80
C HIS A 146 8.95 0.21 11.60
N SER A 147 8.56 -0.43 12.71
CA SER A 147 7.39 -0.04 13.52
C SER A 147 6.07 0.02 12.72
N VAL A 148 5.93 -0.86 11.72
CA VAL A 148 4.76 -1.02 10.86
C VAL A 148 4.10 -2.36 11.14
N ARG A 149 2.77 -2.39 11.03
CA ARG A 149 1.95 -3.60 11.09
C ARG A 149 1.37 -3.92 9.73
#